data_AF-A0A4C1ZKR1-F1
#
_entry.id   AF-A0A4C1ZKR1-F1
#
_cell.length_a   1.000
_cell.length_b   1.000
_cell.length_c   1.000
_cell.angle_alpha   90.00
_cell.angle_beta   90.00
_cell.angle_gamma   90.00
#
_symmetry.space_group_name_H-M   'P 1'
#
loop_
_entity.id
_entity.type
_entity.pdbx_description
1 polymer ?
#
loop_
_entity_poly.entity_id
_entity_poly.type
_entity_poly.pdbx_seq_one_letter_code
_entity_poly.pdbx_strand_id
1 'polypeptide(L)'
;MFKCSPIKNDVLQKYVKNEFGRKIELDGDCKTRWSSLAVMVEKFNKLKLCIAKTLIDLGLSANIEYRFSQHEFDALVNLENILKPVVVEVLCRQDATLITAEATLKFMIKKLEDNNSALASELALCLRRHFTTTNKFECTLMYLQNPCNYCASNDDETFCLPSKNVLRKQIQEFVMRMKFGILNSPETESNGEKGLLQGQTTAKKFHLILILLYKKS
;
A
#
# COMPACT_ATOMS: atom_id res chain seq x y z
N MET A 1 11.33 -26.99 -7.90
CA MET A 1 11.88 -28.36 -7.68
C MET A 1 10.92 -29.28 -6.92
N PHE A 2 10.64 -29.03 -5.64
CA PHE A 2 9.83 -29.95 -4.82
C PHE A 2 8.37 -30.07 -5.30
N LYS A 3 7.75 -28.97 -5.73
CA LYS A 3 6.38 -28.99 -6.28
C LYS A 3 6.24 -29.85 -7.55
N CYS A 4 7.26 -29.90 -8.39
CA CYS A 4 7.22 -30.60 -9.68
C CYS A 4 7.58 -32.10 -9.58
N SER A 5 8.09 -32.56 -8.44
CA SER A 5 8.53 -33.94 -8.26
C SER A 5 7.82 -34.58 -7.06
N PRO A 6 6.87 -35.50 -7.28
CA PRO A 6 6.09 -36.12 -6.20
C PRO A 6 6.97 -36.76 -5.12
N ILE A 7 8.01 -37.50 -5.54
CA ILE A 7 8.94 -38.17 -4.63
C ILE A 7 9.65 -37.16 -3.73
N LYS A 8 10.21 -36.08 -4.31
CA LYS A 8 10.91 -35.05 -3.54
C LYS A 8 9.95 -34.30 -2.61
N ASN A 9 8.71 -34.06 -3.05
CA ASN A 9 7.67 -33.45 -2.23
C ASN A 9 7.34 -34.33 -1.03
N ASP A 10 7.14 -35.63 -1.22
CA ASP A 10 6.75 -36.54 -0.13
C ASP A 10 7.79 -36.58 0.99
N VAL A 11 9.08 -36.60 0.64
CA VAL A 11 10.18 -36.54 1.62
C VAL A 11 10.17 -35.20 2.36
N LEU A 12 10.00 -34.07 1.65
CA LEU A 12 9.87 -32.75 2.29
C LEU A 12 8.67 -32.72 3.24
N GLN A 13 7.51 -33.19 2.80
CA GLN A 13 6.29 -33.17 3.59
C GLN A 13 6.38 -34.03 4.85
N LYS A 14 7.24 -35.07 4.87
CA LYS A 14 7.56 -35.83 6.09
C LYS A 14 8.22 -34.93 7.14
N TYR A 15 9.24 -34.17 6.74
CA TYR A 15 9.89 -33.20 7.63
C TYR A 15 8.95 -32.09 8.08
N VAL A 16 8.18 -31.54 7.14
CA VAL A 16 7.20 -30.48 7.43
C VAL A 16 6.13 -30.95 8.40
N LYS A 17 5.61 -32.18 8.24
CA LYS A 17 4.62 -32.74 9.17
C LYS A 17 5.23 -33.00 10.56
N ASN A 18 6.48 -33.42 10.62
CA ASN A 18 7.17 -33.62 11.89
C ASN A 18 7.44 -32.30 12.63
N GLU A 19 7.76 -31.23 11.91
CA GLU A 19 8.11 -29.92 12.50
C GLU A 19 6.87 -29.05 12.80
N PHE A 20 5.85 -29.09 11.93
CA PHE A 20 4.66 -28.21 12.00
C PHE A 20 3.35 -28.96 12.25
N GLY A 21 3.36 -30.29 12.40
CA GLY A 21 2.18 -31.13 12.67
C GLY A 21 1.24 -31.34 11.47
N ARG A 22 1.44 -30.61 10.37
CA ARG A 22 0.60 -30.66 9.17
C ARG A 22 1.43 -30.55 7.89
N LYS A 23 0.89 -31.04 6.77
CA LYS A 23 1.47 -30.79 5.44
C LYS A 23 1.27 -29.32 5.07
N ILE A 24 2.21 -28.75 4.32
CA ILE A 24 2.11 -27.37 3.80
C ILE A 24 2.11 -27.44 2.28
N GLU A 25 1.08 -26.86 1.66
CA GLU A 25 1.03 -26.75 0.21
C GLU A 25 2.11 -25.81 -0.30
N LEU A 26 2.87 -26.31 -1.28
CA LEU A 26 3.95 -25.57 -1.92
C LEU A 26 3.41 -24.69 -3.03
N ASP A 27 3.76 -23.40 -2.96
CA ASP A 27 3.49 -22.47 -4.04
C ASP A 27 4.52 -22.64 -5.16
N GLY A 28 4.16 -22.19 -6.36
CA GLY A 28 5.14 -22.01 -7.44
C GLY A 28 5.70 -20.60 -7.42
N ASP A 29 6.68 -20.34 -8.28
CA ASP A 29 7.27 -19.01 -8.39
C ASP A 29 6.22 -17.99 -8.88
N CYS A 30 6.03 -16.91 -8.13
CA CYS A 30 5.16 -15.80 -8.48
C CYS A 30 5.99 -14.68 -9.12
N LYS A 31 5.51 -14.16 -10.25
CA LYS A 31 6.28 -13.19 -11.06
C LYS A 31 5.85 -11.73 -10.89
N THR A 32 4.66 -11.46 -10.34
CA THR A 32 3.98 -10.18 -10.68
C THR A 32 3.41 -9.38 -9.51
N ARG A 33 3.32 -9.90 -8.28
CA ARG A 33 2.66 -9.18 -7.17
C ARG A 33 3.45 -9.27 -5.86
N TRP A 34 3.59 -8.12 -5.20
CA TRP A 34 4.33 -7.98 -3.95
C TRP A 34 3.72 -8.82 -2.82
N SER A 35 2.38 -8.88 -2.73
CA SER A 35 1.68 -9.73 -1.77
C SER A 35 1.98 -11.21 -1.96
N SER A 36 2.00 -11.69 -3.21
CA SER A 36 2.35 -13.08 -3.52
C SER A 36 3.82 -13.36 -3.21
N LEU A 37 4.71 -12.40 -3.49
CA LEU A 37 6.13 -12.53 -3.20
C LEU A 37 6.37 -12.63 -1.68
N ALA A 38 5.71 -11.80 -0.88
CA ALA A 38 5.81 -11.84 0.57
C ALA A 38 5.40 -13.21 1.14
N VAL A 39 4.27 -13.75 0.70
CA VAL A 39 3.79 -15.08 1.12
C VAL A 39 4.77 -16.18 0.73
N MET A 40 5.37 -16.11 -0.46
CA MET A 40 6.37 -17.09 -0.89
C MET A 40 7.64 -17.02 -0.05
N VAL A 41 8.17 -15.82 0.20
CA VAL A 41 9.38 -15.62 0.98
C VAL A 41 9.16 -16.06 2.43
N GLU A 42 8.02 -15.71 3.03
CA GLU A 42 7.62 -16.17 4.37
C GLU A 42 7.55 -17.71 4.43
N LYS A 43 6.88 -18.35 3.45
CA LYS A 43 6.82 -19.82 3.37
C LYS A 43 8.21 -20.44 3.21
N PHE A 44 9.07 -19.86 2.39
CA PHE A 44 10.44 -20.34 2.22
C PHE A 44 11.23 -20.23 3.52
N ASN A 45 11.21 -19.07 4.17
CA ASN A 45 11.94 -18.84 5.42
C ASN A 45 11.46 -19.78 6.54
N LYS A 46 10.18 -20.13 6.55
CA LYS A 46 9.61 -21.14 7.44
C LYS A 46 10.10 -22.56 7.12
N LEU A 47 10.22 -22.90 5.84
CA LEU A 47 10.55 -24.26 5.37
C LEU A 47 12.05 -24.51 5.21
N LYS A 48 12.91 -23.51 5.33
CA LYS A 48 14.36 -23.60 5.01
C LYS A 48 15.08 -24.76 5.69
N LEU A 49 14.78 -25.04 6.96
CA LEU A 49 15.39 -26.16 7.71
C LEU A 49 14.88 -27.52 7.23
N CYS A 50 13.58 -27.64 6.99
CA CYS A 50 12.97 -28.83 6.38
C CYS A 50 13.57 -29.10 4.99
N ILE A 51 13.76 -28.06 4.17
CA ILE A 51 14.39 -28.16 2.85
C ILE A 51 15.83 -28.64 2.98
N ALA A 52 16.63 -28.07 3.90
CA ALA A 52 18.02 -28.49 4.11
C ALA A 52 18.11 -29.98 4.51
N LYS A 53 17.29 -30.43 5.47
CA LYS A 53 17.23 -31.85 5.87
C LYS A 53 16.83 -32.75 4.69
N THR A 54 15.85 -32.33 3.92
CA THR A 54 15.39 -33.08 2.73
C THR A 54 16.48 -33.20 1.67
N LEU A 55 17.27 -32.14 1.44
CA LEU A 55 18.38 -32.17 0.48
C LEU A 55 19.48 -33.14 0.93
N ILE A 56 19.75 -33.24 2.23
CA ILE A 56 20.71 -34.20 2.79
C ILE A 56 20.22 -35.64 2.55
N ASP A 57 18.97 -35.95 2.90
CA ASP A 57 18.38 -37.27 2.73
C ASP A 57 18.35 -37.75 1.28
N LEU A 58 18.11 -36.83 0.35
CA LEU A 58 18.08 -37.12 -1.07
C LEU A 58 19.48 -37.19 -1.71
N GLY A 59 20.56 -36.96 -0.93
CA GLY A 59 21.92 -36.90 -1.45
C GLY A 59 22.17 -35.70 -2.37
N LEU A 60 21.33 -34.67 -2.32
CA LEU A 60 21.37 -33.49 -3.18
C LEU A 60 22.09 -32.29 -2.53
N SER A 61 22.52 -32.42 -1.27
CA SER A 61 23.14 -31.33 -0.50
C SER A 61 24.48 -30.85 -1.07
N ALA A 62 25.17 -31.68 -1.86
CA ALA A 62 26.42 -31.32 -2.54
C ALA A 62 26.19 -30.61 -3.88
N ASN A 63 24.96 -30.59 -4.40
CA ASN A 63 24.66 -29.91 -5.65
C ASN A 63 24.64 -28.39 -5.42
N ILE A 64 25.53 -27.68 -6.13
CA ILE A 64 25.69 -26.23 -6.07
C ILE A 64 24.39 -25.50 -6.43
N GLU A 65 23.58 -26.06 -7.33
CA GLU A 65 22.31 -25.48 -7.79
C GLU A 65 21.29 -25.31 -6.64
N TYR A 66 21.35 -26.15 -5.61
CA TYR A 66 20.38 -26.16 -4.51
C TYR A 66 20.94 -25.58 -3.21
N ARG A 67 22.18 -25.07 -3.24
CA ARG A 67 22.87 -24.58 -2.06
C ARG A 67 22.73 -23.07 -1.95
N PHE A 68 21.99 -22.64 -0.94
CA PHE A 68 21.94 -21.25 -0.53
C PHE A 68 23.12 -20.96 0.41
N SER A 69 23.80 -19.86 0.15
CA SER A 69 24.76 -19.24 1.06
C SER A 69 24.05 -18.58 2.24
N GLN A 70 24.80 -18.34 3.32
CA GLN A 70 24.25 -17.62 4.48
C GLN A 70 23.75 -16.22 4.10
N HIS A 71 24.49 -15.53 3.22
CA HIS A 71 24.11 -14.21 2.72
C HIS A 71 22.77 -14.24 1.97
N GLU A 72 22.50 -15.27 1.16
CA GLU A 72 21.20 -15.40 0.48
C GLU A 72 20.06 -15.68 1.46
N PHE A 73 20.30 -16.46 2.51
CA PHE A 73 19.30 -16.64 3.58
C PHE A 73 19.02 -15.33 4.31
N ASP A 74 20.06 -14.57 4.65
CA ASP A 74 19.92 -13.28 5.32
C ASP A 74 19.19 -12.28 4.43
N ALA A 75 19.45 -12.29 3.12
CA ALA A 75 18.74 -11.48 2.14
C ALA A 75 17.25 -11.83 2.05
N LEU A 76 16.87 -13.11 2.10
CA LEU A 76 15.47 -13.54 2.11
C LEU A 76 14.75 -13.18 3.40
N VAL A 77 15.42 -13.22 4.55
CA VAL A 77 14.87 -12.74 5.82
C VAL A 77 14.69 -11.22 5.79
N ASN A 78 15.67 -10.48 5.26
CA ASN A 78 15.57 -9.03 5.08
C ASN A 78 14.40 -8.67 4.14
N LEU A 79 14.26 -9.39 3.02
CA LEU A 79 13.18 -9.19 2.06
C LEU A 79 11.79 -9.44 2.69
N GLU A 80 11.64 -10.46 3.53
CA GLU A 80 10.40 -10.70 4.29
C GLU A 80 10.04 -9.48 5.15
N ASN A 81 11.01 -8.97 5.90
CA ASN A 81 10.82 -7.83 6.79
C ASN A 81 10.48 -6.54 6.03
N ILE A 82 10.99 -6.36 4.81
CA ILE A 82 10.69 -5.23 3.93
C ILE A 82 9.29 -5.34 3.34
N LEU A 83 8.91 -6.54 2.87
CA LEU A 83 7.62 -6.72 2.18
C LEU A 83 6.44 -6.73 3.15
N LYS A 84 6.60 -7.25 4.37
CA LYS A 84 5.54 -7.35 5.38
C LYS A 84 4.77 -6.04 5.63
N PRO A 85 5.43 -4.87 5.83
CA PRO A 85 4.71 -3.60 5.99
C PRO A 85 4.07 -3.07 4.70
N VAL A 86 4.46 -3.55 3.51
CA VAL A 86 3.93 -3.07 2.23
C VAL A 86 2.71 -3.86 1.77
N VAL A 87 2.58 -5.11 2.22
CA VAL A 87 1.42 -5.96 1.95
C VAL A 87 0.30 -5.59 2.90
N VAL A 88 -0.38 -4.48 2.59
CA VAL A 88 -1.44 -3.96 3.46
C VAL A 88 -2.81 -4.10 2.83
N GLU A 89 -3.59 -5.03 3.38
CA GLU A 89 -4.99 -5.25 3.00
C GLU A 89 -5.88 -4.03 3.32
N VAL A 90 -5.49 -3.21 4.30
CA VAL A 90 -6.26 -2.03 4.73
C VAL A 90 -6.51 -1.07 3.57
N LEU A 91 -5.53 -0.88 2.68
CA LEU A 91 -5.68 -0.03 1.49
C LEU A 91 -6.61 -0.63 0.42
N CYS A 92 -6.77 -1.96 0.43
CA CYS A 92 -7.58 -2.68 -0.55
C CYS A 92 -9.04 -2.83 -0.11
N ARG A 93 -9.42 -2.36 1.09
CA ARG A 93 -10.79 -2.43 1.57
C ARG A 93 -11.68 -1.41 0.87
N GLN A 94 -12.94 -1.78 0.65
CA GLN A 94 -13.92 -0.92 -0.01
C GLN A 94 -14.26 0.34 0.81
N ASP A 95 -14.08 0.29 2.13
CA ASP A 95 -14.29 1.41 3.06
C ASP A 95 -13.00 2.23 3.32
N ALA A 96 -11.91 1.97 2.59
CA ALA A 96 -10.68 2.74 2.71
C ALA A 96 -10.92 4.20 2.27
N THR A 97 -10.71 5.12 3.20
CA THR A 97 -10.73 6.56 2.99
C THR A 97 -9.34 7.10 2.72
N LEU A 98 -9.23 8.32 2.19
CA LEU A 98 -7.94 8.98 2.00
C LEU A 98 -7.14 9.07 3.31
N ILE A 99 -7.81 9.43 4.41
CA ILE A 99 -7.19 9.55 5.76
C ILE A 99 -6.66 8.19 6.24
N THR A 100 -7.43 7.11 6.07
CA THR A 100 -6.94 5.77 6.42
C THR A 100 -5.78 5.35 5.53
N ALA A 101 -5.74 5.79 4.27
CA ALA A 101 -4.62 5.51 3.39
C ALA A 101 -3.35 6.20 3.88
N GLU A 102 -3.39 7.49 4.18
CA GLU A 102 -2.23 8.24 4.72
C GLU A 102 -1.74 7.68 6.05
N ALA A 103 -2.63 7.39 6.99
CA ALA A 103 -2.26 6.78 8.27
C ALA A 103 -1.56 5.43 8.06
N THR A 104 -2.08 4.62 7.13
CA THR A 104 -1.48 3.34 6.77
C THR A 104 -0.08 3.54 6.17
N LEU A 105 0.08 4.49 5.26
CA LEU A 105 1.35 4.77 4.59
C LEU A 105 2.41 5.32 5.55
N LYS A 106 2.03 6.22 6.46
CA LYS A 106 2.87 6.67 7.58
C LYS A 106 3.39 5.48 8.39
N PHE A 107 2.50 4.54 8.69
CA PHE A 107 2.87 3.31 9.38
C PHE A 107 3.84 2.46 8.54
N MET A 108 3.61 2.29 7.23
CA MET A 108 4.51 1.53 6.35
C MET A 108 5.91 2.15 6.33
N ILE A 109 6.00 3.46 6.11
CA ILE A 109 7.26 4.20 6.03
C ILE A 109 8.04 4.05 7.34
N LYS A 110 7.38 4.25 8.48
CA LYS A 110 8.00 4.06 9.79
C LYS A 110 8.54 2.64 9.97
N LYS A 111 7.78 1.62 9.56
CA LYS A 111 8.22 0.22 9.64
C LYS A 111 9.41 -0.10 8.73
N LEU A 112 9.50 0.56 7.58
CA LEU A 112 10.65 0.44 6.68
C LEU A 112 11.89 1.14 7.26
N GLU A 113 11.71 2.32 7.83
CA GLU A 113 12.79 3.08 8.50
C GLU A 113 13.35 2.33 9.72
N ASP A 114 12.48 1.67 10.50
CA ASP A 114 12.88 0.83 11.64
C ASP A 114 13.70 -0.42 11.24
N ASN A 115 13.68 -0.83 9.96
CA ASN A 115 14.29 -2.07 9.47
C ASN A 115 15.83 -1.97 9.33
N ASN A 116 16.42 -0.78 9.41
CA ASN A 116 17.87 -0.52 9.29
C ASN A 116 18.55 -1.11 8.02
N SER A 117 17.76 -1.46 7.00
CA SER A 117 18.22 -2.03 5.74
C SER A 117 18.32 -0.93 4.68
N ALA A 118 19.41 -0.90 3.92
CA ALA A 118 19.60 0.09 2.86
C ALA A 118 18.45 0.08 1.84
N LEU A 119 17.98 -1.12 1.47
CA LEU A 119 16.85 -1.30 0.56
C LEU A 119 15.52 -0.80 1.18
N ALA A 120 15.33 -1.01 2.49
CA ALA A 120 14.15 -0.52 3.19
C ALA A 120 14.11 1.02 3.20
N SER A 121 15.25 1.65 3.48
CA SER A 121 15.41 3.10 3.44
C SER A 121 15.18 3.68 2.05
N GLU A 122 15.69 3.04 1.01
CA GLU A 122 15.46 3.46 -0.38
C GLU A 122 13.98 3.36 -0.76
N LEU A 123 13.32 2.27 -0.39
CA LEU A 123 11.89 2.10 -0.60
C LEU A 123 11.07 3.15 0.17
N ALA A 124 11.41 3.42 1.43
CA ALA A 124 10.78 4.46 2.24
C ALA A 124 10.91 5.84 1.58
N LEU A 125 12.09 6.19 1.07
CA LEU A 125 12.32 7.43 0.34
C LEU A 125 11.50 7.52 -0.95
N CYS A 126 11.41 6.43 -1.72
CA CYS A 126 10.58 6.36 -2.92
C CYS A 126 9.10 6.58 -2.59
N LEU A 127 8.59 5.95 -1.51
CA LEU A 127 7.22 6.17 -1.04
C LEU A 127 7.00 7.64 -0.65
N ARG A 128 7.89 8.22 0.16
CA ARG A 128 7.79 9.64 0.57
C ARG A 128 7.70 10.58 -0.64
N ARG A 129 8.59 10.43 -1.62
CA ARG A 129 8.59 11.27 -2.85
C ARG A 129 7.27 11.20 -3.61
N HIS A 130 6.65 10.02 -3.67
CA HIS A 130 5.37 9.84 -4.37
C HIS A 130 4.19 10.50 -3.63
N PHE A 131 4.24 10.61 -2.30
CA PHE A 131 3.19 11.26 -1.52
C PHE A 131 3.30 12.79 -1.51
N THR A 132 4.52 13.33 -1.42
CA THR A 132 4.71 14.79 -1.47
C THR A 132 4.11 15.42 -2.73
N THR A 133 4.01 14.68 -3.84
CA THR A 133 3.40 15.15 -5.08
C THR A 133 1.87 15.05 -5.12
N THR A 134 1.23 14.24 -4.26
CA THR A 134 -0.20 13.89 -4.31
C THR A 134 -1.07 14.49 -3.18
N ASN A 135 -0.49 15.05 -2.11
CA ASN A 135 -1.15 15.52 -0.87
C ASN A 135 -2.11 16.73 -0.97
N LYS A 136 -2.59 17.10 -2.16
CA LYS A 136 -3.40 18.32 -2.34
C LYS A 136 -4.80 18.22 -1.72
N PHE A 137 -5.43 17.05 -1.73
CA PHE A 137 -6.85 16.92 -1.35
C PHE A 137 -7.07 16.39 0.06
N GLU A 138 -6.16 15.59 0.58
CA GLU A 138 -6.22 14.99 1.91
C GLU A 138 -6.33 16.03 3.04
N CYS A 139 -5.46 17.02 3.00
CA CYS A 139 -5.44 18.09 3.98
C CYS A 139 -6.75 18.91 3.96
N THR A 140 -7.36 19.06 2.78
CA THR A 140 -8.67 19.69 2.63
C THR A 140 -9.77 18.81 3.22
N LEU A 141 -9.75 17.50 2.98
CA LEU A 141 -10.73 16.57 3.57
C LEU A 141 -10.64 16.52 5.10
N MET A 142 -9.44 16.45 5.67
CA MET A 142 -9.24 16.51 7.12
C MET A 142 -9.80 17.80 7.72
N TYR A 143 -9.47 18.95 7.11
CA TYR A 143 -10.00 20.25 7.54
C TYR A 143 -11.53 20.30 7.50
N LEU A 144 -12.15 19.76 6.45
CA LEU A 144 -13.61 19.75 6.31
C LEU A 144 -14.31 18.78 7.28
N GLN A 145 -13.68 17.65 7.60
CA GLN A 145 -14.26 16.65 8.51
C GLN A 145 -14.17 17.07 9.97
N ASN A 146 -13.05 17.65 10.41
CA ASN A 146 -12.85 18.11 11.78
C ASN A 146 -11.95 19.37 11.82
N PRO A 147 -12.53 20.58 11.66
CA PRO A 147 -11.76 21.82 11.64
C PRO A 147 -10.94 22.07 12.92
N CYS A 148 -11.44 21.58 14.07
CA CYS A 148 -10.80 21.74 15.38
C CYS A 148 -9.55 20.87 15.56
N ASN A 149 -9.45 19.75 14.85
CA ASN A 149 -8.29 18.85 14.91
C ASN A 149 -7.22 19.19 13.86
N TYR A 150 -7.43 20.24 13.07
CA TYR A 150 -6.44 20.79 12.14
C TYR A 150 -5.39 21.63 12.90
N CYS A 151 -4.72 21.00 13.86
CA CYS A 151 -3.61 21.60 14.59
C CYS A 151 -2.30 21.19 13.89
N ALA A 152 -1.58 22.18 13.39
CA ALA A 152 -0.29 22.00 12.74
C ALA A 152 0.77 21.63 13.78
N SER A 153 0.90 20.35 14.07
CA SER A 153 2.08 19.81 14.75
C SER A 153 2.41 18.47 14.14
N ASN A 154 3.20 18.48 13.05
CA ASN A 154 3.84 17.28 12.54
C ASN A 154 5.32 17.63 12.33
N ASP A 155 6.20 16.88 12.98
CA ASP A 155 7.66 16.94 12.76
C ASP A 155 8.08 16.27 11.42
N ASP A 156 7.12 15.69 10.69
CA ASP A 156 7.37 14.99 9.42
C ASP A 156 7.08 15.90 8.21
N GLU A 157 8.16 16.28 7.52
CA GLU A 157 8.15 17.15 6.34
C GLU A 157 7.30 16.60 5.18
N THR A 158 7.09 15.27 5.11
CA THR A 158 6.31 14.61 4.06
C THR A 158 4.80 14.81 4.24
N PHE A 159 4.35 14.94 5.49
CA PHE A 159 2.93 14.99 5.86
C PHE A 159 2.53 16.32 6.52
N CYS A 160 3.18 17.40 6.09
CA CYS A 160 2.89 18.75 6.54
C CYS A 160 1.47 19.20 6.15
N LEU A 161 0.80 19.84 7.11
CA LEU A 161 -0.50 20.46 6.90
C LEU A 161 -0.31 21.81 6.16
N PRO A 162 -0.93 22.02 4.98
CA PRO A 162 -0.84 23.27 4.25
C PRO A 162 -1.44 24.45 5.03
N SER A 163 -1.01 25.67 4.70
CA SER A 163 -1.58 26.86 5.34
C SER A 163 -3.08 27.01 5.04
N LYS A 164 -3.81 27.66 5.95
CA LYS A 164 -5.26 27.97 5.76
C LYS A 164 -5.55 28.71 4.45
N ASN A 165 -4.59 29.51 3.96
CA ASN A 165 -4.72 30.22 2.69
C ASN A 165 -4.68 29.28 1.48
N VAL A 166 -3.81 28.26 1.52
CA VAL A 166 -3.73 27.22 0.48
C VAL A 166 -5.00 26.39 0.48
N LEU A 167 -5.48 25.98 1.66
CA LEU A 167 -6.75 25.27 1.80
C LEU A 167 -7.93 26.07 1.24
N ARG A 168 -8.00 27.37 1.55
CA ARG A 168 -9.06 28.25 1.05
C ARG A 168 -9.08 28.29 -0.48
N LYS A 169 -7.92 28.40 -1.12
CA LYS A 169 -7.80 28.39 -2.59
C LYS A 169 -8.25 27.04 -3.17
N GLN A 170 -7.83 25.92 -2.58
CA GLN A 170 -8.23 24.58 -3.02
C GLN A 170 -9.74 24.35 -2.89
N ILE A 171 -10.35 24.76 -1.77
CA ILE A 171 -11.80 24.68 -1.56
C ILE A 171 -12.52 25.57 -2.58
N GLN A 172 -12.03 26.78 -2.84
CA GLN A 172 -12.59 27.66 -3.86
C GLN A 172 -12.52 27.02 -5.25
N GLU A 173 -11.37 26.51 -5.68
CA GLU A 173 -11.22 25.80 -6.95
C GLU A 173 -12.14 24.59 -7.07
N PHE A 174 -12.31 23.83 -5.99
CA PHE A 174 -13.21 22.69 -5.94
C PHE A 174 -14.68 23.12 -6.07
N VAL A 175 -15.10 24.15 -5.32
CA VAL A 175 -16.45 24.71 -5.39
C VAL A 175 -16.72 25.31 -6.77
N MET A 176 -15.75 25.99 -7.38
CA MET A 176 -15.88 26.51 -8.75
C MET A 176 -16.03 25.35 -9.74
N ARG A 177 -15.23 24.28 -9.64
CA ARG A 177 -15.39 23.08 -10.46
C ARG A 177 -16.76 22.42 -10.31
N MET A 178 -17.29 22.34 -9.10
CA MET A 178 -18.63 21.78 -8.85
C MET A 178 -19.76 22.68 -9.35
N LYS A 179 -19.64 24.00 -9.17
CA LYS A 179 -20.66 24.97 -9.59
C LYS A 179 -20.74 25.12 -11.10
N PHE A 180 -19.59 25.05 -11.78
CA PHE A 180 -19.50 25.33 -13.21
C PHE A 180 -19.39 24.08 -14.08
N GLY A 181 -19.15 22.88 -13.50
CA GLY A 181 -19.08 21.61 -14.22
C GLY A 181 -17.89 21.56 -15.18
N ILE A 182 -16.92 20.66 -14.92
CA ILE A 182 -15.74 20.31 -15.75
C ILE A 182 -15.67 21.03 -17.12
N LEU A 183 -15.05 22.20 -17.16
CA LEU A 183 -14.35 22.70 -18.33
C LEU A 183 -12.88 22.74 -17.93
N ASN A 184 -12.21 21.60 -18.08
CA ASN A 184 -10.77 21.43 -18.27
C ASN A 184 -10.47 19.92 -18.23
N SER A 185 -10.93 19.20 -19.25
CA SER A 185 -10.12 18.12 -19.82
C SER A 185 -9.41 18.76 -21.01
N PRO A 186 -8.07 18.72 -21.13
CA PRO A 186 -7.47 18.93 -22.43
C PRO A 186 -7.82 17.69 -23.24
N GLU A 187 -8.65 17.82 -24.28
CA GLU A 187 -8.53 17.08 -25.54
C GLU A 187 -9.71 17.39 -26.47
N THR A 188 -9.34 18.00 -27.61
CA THR A 188 -9.92 17.87 -28.95
C THR A 188 -11.45 17.95 -29.13
N GLU A 189 -11.82 19.01 -29.86
CA GLU A 189 -13.04 19.24 -30.63
C GLU A 189 -13.87 17.99 -31.01
N SER A 190 -15.18 18.03 -30.72
CA SER A 190 -16.26 17.87 -31.72
C SER A 190 -17.65 17.71 -31.06
N ASN A 191 -18.48 18.73 -31.29
CA ASN A 191 -19.94 18.75 -31.51
C ASN A 191 -20.90 17.67 -30.94
N GLY A 192 -22.00 18.14 -30.34
CA GLY A 192 -23.31 17.47 -30.45
C GLY A 192 -24.21 17.47 -29.21
N GLU A 193 -25.14 18.44 -29.15
CA GLU A 193 -26.51 18.44 -28.59
C GLU A 193 -26.98 17.54 -27.41
N LYS A 194 -27.73 18.22 -26.52
CA LYS A 194 -28.96 17.82 -25.76
C LYS A 194 -28.84 16.99 -24.47
N GLY A 195 -29.48 17.51 -23.41
CA GLY A 195 -29.82 16.73 -22.20
C GLY A 195 -30.12 17.57 -20.96
N LEU A 196 -31.35 18.06 -20.85
CA LEU A 196 -31.87 18.92 -19.78
C LEU A 196 -32.32 18.09 -18.55
N LEU A 197 -32.07 18.63 -17.34
CA LEU A 197 -32.75 18.41 -16.05
C LEU A 197 -32.63 17.05 -15.31
N GLN A 198 -31.69 16.95 -14.35
CA GLN A 198 -31.96 16.30 -13.05
C GLN A 198 -31.01 16.67 -11.87
N GLY A 199 -30.35 17.84 -11.89
CA GLY A 199 -29.36 18.21 -10.86
C GLY A 199 -29.80 19.26 -9.82
N GLN A 200 -30.98 19.87 -9.97
CA GLN A 200 -31.31 21.11 -9.26
C GLN A 200 -31.66 20.94 -7.76
N THR A 201 -31.98 19.74 -7.30
CA THR A 201 -32.48 19.54 -5.92
C THR A 201 -31.36 19.35 -4.91
N THR A 202 -30.26 18.70 -5.31
CA THR A 202 -29.09 18.45 -4.43
C THR A 202 -28.25 19.72 -4.25
N ALA A 203 -28.09 20.51 -5.32
CA ALA A 203 -27.37 21.78 -5.28
C ALA A 203 -28.01 22.81 -4.32
N LYS A 204 -29.34 22.82 -4.20
CA LYS A 204 -30.06 23.71 -3.27
C LYS A 204 -29.83 23.36 -1.80
N LYS A 205 -29.71 22.07 -1.45
CA LYS A 205 -29.37 21.64 -0.07
C LYS A 205 -27.95 22.06 0.32
N PHE A 206 -26.97 21.93 -0.58
CA PHE A 206 -25.60 22.39 -0.34
C PHE A 206 -25.48 23.92 -0.27
N HIS A 207 -26.29 24.66 -1.04
CA HIS A 207 -26.34 26.11 -0.98
C HIS A 207 -26.83 26.62 0.40
N LEU A 208 -27.83 25.95 0.98
CA LEU A 208 -28.34 26.30 2.31
C LEU A 208 -27.30 26.06 3.42
N ILE A 209 -26.53 24.96 3.33
CA ILE A 209 -25.45 24.64 4.27
C ILE A 209 -24.31 25.67 4.16
N LEU A 210 -23.93 26.07 2.95
CA LEU A 210 -22.92 27.11 2.73
C LEU A 210 -23.36 28.48 3.24
N ILE A 211 -24.63 28.85 3.09
CA ILE A 211 -25.18 30.10 3.64
C ILE A 211 -25.20 30.08 5.18
N LEU A 212 -25.56 28.94 5.77
CA LEU A 212 -25.60 28.78 7.23
C LEU A 212 -24.19 28.82 7.86
N LEU A 213 -23.17 28.33 7.16
CA LEU A 213 -21.78 28.40 7.61
C LEU A 213 -21.16 29.80 7.48
N TYR A 214 -21.60 30.61 6.51
CA TYR A 214 -21.06 31.95 6.28
C TYR A 214 -21.72 33.06 7.11
N LYS A 215 -22.87 32.83 7.74
CA LYS A 215 -23.63 33.86 8.48
C LYS A 215 -23.34 33.90 9.99
N LYS A 216 -22.39 33.11 10.50
CA LYS A 216 -22.08 33.00 11.94
C LYS A 216 -20.64 33.35 12.33
N SER A 217 -19.93 34.14 11.52
CA SER A 217 -18.70 34.86 11.91
C SER A 217 -18.91 36.35 11.80
#